data_AF-Q6WE83-F1
#
_entry.id   AF-Q6WE83-F1
#
_cell.length_a   1.000
_cell.length_b   1.000
_cell.length_c   1.000
_cell.angle_alpha   90.00
_cell.angle_beta   90.00
_cell.angle_gamma   90.00
#
_symmetry.space_group_name_H-M   'P 1'
#
loop_
_entity.id
_entity.type
_entity.pdbx_description
1 polymer ?
#
loop_
_entity_poly.entity_id
_entity_poly.type
_entity_poly.pdbx_seq_one_letter_code
_entity_poly.pdbx_strand_id
1 'polypeptide(L)'
;GGVGKTTLAKVVYKQLLYSRFELHCCLLGVGEIGDGENGLVNLQTQMLRDVSSFRGEVGSIDRGKAFLQDYLKGKKILLLLDDIQSLEQLEALGGNYSDLGEGSCLLITSQNQHIRKLANVDEVHEVRGLPHEYAMQLFKFHAFPSSSCSDPELQTLSNDIVSACGGLPLAL
;
A
#
# COMPACT_ATOMS: atom_id res chain seq x y z
N GLY A 1 4.48 -12.50 -2.16
CA GLY A 1 3.12 -11.96 -1.88
C GLY A 1 2.62 -12.38 -0.50
N GLY A 2 1.46 -11.86 -0.06
CA GLY A 2 0.66 -12.43 1.04
C GLY A 2 1.02 -12.07 2.50
N VAL A 3 2.14 -11.41 2.77
CA VAL A 3 2.61 -11.10 4.16
C VAL A 3 1.87 -9.94 4.86
N GLY A 4 0.91 -9.28 4.20
CA GLY A 4 0.11 -8.21 4.82
C GLY A 4 0.64 -6.78 4.65
N LYS A 5 1.54 -6.51 3.69
CA LYS A 5 2.04 -5.14 3.39
C LYS A 5 0.91 -4.11 3.18
N THR A 6 -0.02 -4.42 2.29
CA THR A 6 -1.20 -3.59 2.01
C THR A 6 -2.04 -3.34 3.26
N THR A 7 -2.25 -4.38 4.07
CA THR A 7 -3.01 -4.28 5.32
C THR A 7 -2.31 -3.36 6.31
N LEU A 8 -1.00 -3.54 6.53
CA LEU A 8 -0.21 -2.69 7.41
C LEU A 8 -0.23 -1.24 6.95
N ALA A 9 0.02 -0.99 5.66
CA ALA A 9 0.04 0.35 5.10
C ALA A 9 -1.32 1.06 5.21
N LYS A 10 -2.44 0.34 5.00
CA LYS A 10 -3.79 0.87 5.21
C LYS A 10 -4.04 1.26 6.68
N VAL A 11 -3.57 0.45 7.64
CA VAL A 11 -3.70 0.75 9.07
C VAL A 11 -2.90 2.01 9.43
N VAL A 12 -1.64 2.08 9.01
CA VAL A 12 -0.77 3.24 9.25
C VAL A 12 -1.34 4.49 8.60
N TYR A 13 -1.76 4.42 7.32
CA TYR A 13 -2.40 5.53 6.62
C TYR A 13 -3.63 6.04 7.40
N LYS A 14 -4.51 5.15 7.85
CA LYS A 14 -5.69 5.53 8.65
C LYS A 14 -5.33 6.21 9.97
N GLN A 15 -4.27 5.77 10.64
CA GLN A 15 -3.78 6.42 11.86
C GLN A 15 -3.20 7.81 11.57
N LEU A 16 -2.49 7.98 10.45
CA LEU A 16 -1.90 9.25 10.05
C LEU A 16 -2.94 10.27 9.56
N LEU A 17 -4.11 9.84 9.07
CA LEU A 17 -5.21 10.73 8.66
C LEU A 17 -5.65 11.71 9.76
N TYR A 18 -5.45 11.38 11.04
CA TYR A 18 -5.78 12.27 12.16
C TYR A 18 -4.74 13.40 12.37
N SER A 19 -3.64 13.39 11.62
CA SER A 19 -2.61 14.44 11.65
C SER A 19 -2.99 15.60 10.73
N ARG A 20 -2.35 16.76 10.94
CA ARG A 20 -2.58 17.97 10.13
C ARG A 20 -1.88 17.87 8.76
N PHE A 21 -2.49 17.16 7.82
CA PHE A 21 -2.17 17.19 6.39
C PHE A 21 -3.14 18.13 5.65
N GLU A 22 -2.68 18.79 4.60
CA GLU A 22 -3.54 19.60 3.71
C GLU A 22 -4.31 18.71 2.75
N LEU A 23 -3.66 17.65 2.27
CA LEU A 23 -4.16 16.75 1.23
C LEU A 23 -3.93 15.29 1.65
N HIS A 24 -4.79 14.40 1.17
CA HIS A 24 -4.60 12.98 1.34
C HIS A 24 -5.06 12.21 0.09
N CYS A 25 -4.33 11.17 -0.30
CA CYS A 25 -4.75 10.29 -1.38
C CYS A 25 -4.25 8.86 -1.12
N CYS A 26 -5.07 7.89 -1.52
CA CYS A 26 -4.75 6.47 -1.38
C CYS A 26 -5.06 5.77 -2.70
N LEU A 27 -4.02 5.31 -3.37
CA LEU A 27 -4.12 4.50 -4.59
C LEU A 27 -3.81 3.05 -4.23
N LEU A 28 -4.79 2.18 -4.41
CA LEU A 28 -4.70 0.76 -4.10
C LEU A 28 -4.47 -0.05 -5.37
N GLY A 29 -3.67 -1.11 -5.29
CA GLY A 29 -3.43 -2.01 -6.44
C GLY A 29 -2.79 -1.31 -7.64
N VAL A 30 -1.87 -0.36 -7.42
CA VAL A 30 -1.20 0.40 -8.48
C VAL A 30 -0.50 -0.53 -9.46
N GLY A 31 0.07 -1.64 -8.98
CA GLY A 31 0.75 -2.61 -9.81
C GLY A 31 -0.11 -3.19 -10.92
N GLU A 32 -1.36 -3.55 -10.60
CA GLU A 32 -2.32 -4.11 -11.55
C GLU A 32 -3.03 -3.03 -12.37
N ILE A 33 -3.50 -1.96 -11.71
CA ILE A 33 -4.26 -0.89 -12.38
C ILE A 33 -3.36 -0.06 -13.29
N GLY A 34 -2.10 0.14 -12.88
CA GLY A 34 -1.11 0.93 -13.58
C GLY A 34 -0.27 0.12 -14.57
N ASP A 35 -0.74 -1.06 -15.00
CA ASP A 35 -0.12 -1.78 -16.10
C ASP A 35 -0.53 -1.15 -17.44
N GLY A 36 0.43 -0.50 -18.10
CA GLY A 36 0.23 0.22 -19.36
C GLY A 36 -0.29 1.66 -19.23
N GLU A 37 -0.28 2.37 -20.36
CA GLU A 37 -0.48 3.82 -20.42
C GLU A 37 -1.85 4.27 -19.91
N ASN A 38 -2.93 3.62 -20.36
CA ASN A 38 -4.29 3.94 -19.94
C ASN A 38 -4.48 3.75 -18.43
N GLY A 39 -3.83 2.74 -17.85
CA GLY A 39 -3.84 2.46 -16.42
C GLY A 39 -3.24 3.60 -15.61
N LEU A 40 -2.05 4.06 -16.00
CA LEU A 40 -1.37 5.20 -15.37
C LEU A 40 -2.15 6.50 -15.52
N VAL A 41 -2.73 6.76 -16.71
CA VAL A 41 -3.60 7.92 -16.95
C VAL A 41 -4.82 7.92 -16.03
N ASN A 42 -5.42 6.74 -15.81
CA ASN A 42 -6.54 6.57 -14.89
C ASN A 42 -6.13 6.84 -13.44
N LEU A 43 -5.00 6.30 -13.00
CA LEU A 43 -4.47 6.54 -11.65
C LEU A 43 -4.12 8.01 -11.40
N GLN A 44 -3.49 8.69 -12.36
CA GLN A 44 -3.23 10.13 -12.27
C GLN A 44 -4.52 10.96 -12.21
N THR A 45 -5.51 10.60 -13.03
CA THR A 45 -6.83 11.25 -13.02
C THR A 45 -7.53 11.06 -11.68
N GLN A 46 -7.50 9.85 -11.12
CA GLN A 46 -8.03 9.56 -9.79
C GLN A 46 -7.31 10.39 -8.72
N MET A 47 -5.98 10.38 -8.72
CA MET A 47 -5.17 11.13 -7.75
C MET A 47 -5.49 12.62 -7.79
N LEU A 48 -5.58 13.23 -8.98
CA LEU A 48 -5.97 14.63 -9.13
C LEU A 48 -7.39 14.90 -8.62
N ARG A 49 -8.34 13.99 -8.81
CA ARG A 49 -9.70 14.12 -8.27
C ARG A 49 -9.73 14.04 -6.74
N ASP A 50 -8.86 13.23 -6.16
CA ASP A 50 -8.75 13.07 -4.70
C ASP A 50 -8.11 14.30 -4.05
N VAL A 51 -7.07 14.86 -4.66
CA VAL A 51 -6.31 15.96 -4.05
C VAL A 51 -6.80 17.35 -4.47
N SER A 52 -7.58 17.48 -5.55
CA SER A 52 -7.96 18.78 -6.10
C SER A 52 -9.44 18.87 -6.53
N SER A 53 -9.84 20.04 -7.01
CA SER A 53 -11.15 20.25 -7.64
C SER A 53 -11.23 19.74 -9.08
N PHE A 54 -10.21 19.05 -9.59
CA PHE A 54 -10.18 18.50 -10.95
C PHE A 54 -11.37 17.55 -11.20
N ARG A 55 -12.03 17.69 -12.35
CA ARG A 55 -13.17 16.84 -12.77
C ARG A 55 -13.03 16.27 -14.18
N GLY A 56 -11.92 16.56 -14.87
CA GLY A 56 -11.65 16.07 -16.21
C GLY A 56 -10.93 14.72 -16.23
N GLU A 57 -10.27 14.47 -17.35
CA GLU A 57 -9.29 13.40 -17.57
C GLU A 57 -7.99 14.04 -18.04
N VAL A 58 -6.84 13.52 -17.61
CA VAL A 58 -5.54 14.11 -17.94
C VAL A 58 -5.14 13.86 -19.41
N GLY A 59 -5.65 12.79 -20.01
CA GLY A 59 -5.51 12.45 -21.42
C GLY A 59 -4.14 11.91 -21.85
N SER A 60 -3.08 12.11 -21.04
CA SER A 60 -1.78 11.47 -21.21
C SER A 60 -0.98 11.47 -19.91
N ILE A 61 0.00 10.58 -19.80
CA ILE A 61 0.87 10.45 -18.62
C ILE A 61 1.60 11.77 -18.32
N ASP A 62 2.20 12.39 -19.33
CA ASP A 62 2.99 13.62 -19.15
C ASP A 62 2.14 14.78 -18.63
N ARG A 63 0.91 14.92 -19.13
CA ARG A 63 -0.02 15.96 -18.67
C ARG A 63 -0.46 15.70 -17.23
N GLY A 64 -0.81 14.45 -16.90
CA GLY A 64 -1.20 14.11 -15.55
C GLY A 64 -0.06 14.31 -14.55
N LYS A 65 1.17 13.94 -14.93
CA LYS A 65 2.38 14.18 -14.13
C LYS A 65 2.61 15.67 -13.89
N ALA A 66 2.54 16.50 -14.94
CA ALA A 66 2.71 17.94 -14.82
C ALA A 66 1.66 18.57 -13.89
N PHE A 67 0.38 18.19 -14.02
CA PHE A 67 -0.68 18.68 -13.13
C PHE A 67 -0.48 18.25 -11.69
N LEU A 68 -0.08 16.99 -11.45
CA LEU A 68 0.21 16.52 -10.10
C LEU A 68 1.39 17.30 -9.49
N GLN A 69 2.47 17.50 -10.24
CA GLN A 69 3.63 18.26 -9.77
C GLN A 69 3.28 19.70 -9.42
N ASP A 70 2.58 20.41 -10.30
CA ASP A 70 2.17 21.80 -10.04
C ASP A 70 1.22 21.91 -8.84
N TYR A 71 0.26 20.99 -8.72
CA TYR A 71 -0.75 21.06 -7.66
C TYR A 71 -0.20 20.68 -6.28
N LEU A 72 0.66 19.66 -6.23
CA LEU A 72 1.22 19.14 -4.97
C LEU A 72 2.40 19.97 -4.45
N LYS A 73 2.96 20.86 -5.27
CA LYS A 73 4.11 21.67 -4.91
C LYS A 73 3.86 22.48 -3.65
N GLY A 74 4.71 22.29 -2.64
CA GLY A 74 4.64 22.95 -1.35
C GLY A 74 3.45 22.52 -0.47
N LYS A 75 2.66 21.53 -0.89
CA LYS A 75 1.52 21.02 -0.13
C LYS A 75 1.92 19.88 0.78
N LYS A 76 1.50 19.96 2.04
CA LYS A 76 1.69 18.87 3.00
C LYS A 76 0.69 17.74 2.73
N ILE A 77 1.14 16.66 2.10
CA ILE A 77 0.29 15.55 1.66
C ILE A 77 0.60 14.25 2.41
N LEU A 78 -0.45 13.46 2.71
CA LEU A 78 -0.34 12.05 3.05
C LEU A 78 -0.72 11.20 1.83
N LEU A 79 0.24 10.47 1.27
CA LEU A 79 0.04 9.67 0.05
C LEU A 79 0.34 8.19 0.32
N LEU A 80 -0.63 7.31 0.02
CA LEU A 80 -0.41 5.86 -0.01
C LEU A 80 -0.44 5.34 -1.45
N LEU A 81 0.67 4.76 -1.89
CA LEU A 81 0.82 4.06 -3.18
C LEU A 81 1.04 2.57 -2.92
N ASP A 82 -0.01 1.78 -3.09
CA ASP A 82 0.02 0.35 -2.80
C ASP A 82 0.38 -0.48 -4.04
N ASP A 83 1.27 -1.44 -3.85
CA ASP A 83 1.75 -2.42 -4.83
C ASP A 83 2.46 -1.79 -6.03
N ILE A 84 3.39 -0.86 -5.79
CA ILE A 84 4.27 -0.34 -6.85
C ILE A 84 5.19 -1.45 -7.35
N GLN A 85 5.19 -1.72 -8.65
CA GLN A 85 5.97 -2.78 -9.29
C GLN A 85 7.13 -2.26 -10.15
N SER A 86 7.03 -1.04 -10.69
CA SER A 86 8.06 -0.40 -11.51
C SER A 86 8.35 1.05 -11.10
N LEU A 87 9.52 1.57 -11.50
CA LEU A 87 9.84 2.98 -11.34
C LEU A 87 8.96 3.88 -12.21
N GLU A 88 8.59 3.41 -13.40
CA GLU A 88 7.70 4.11 -14.31
C GLU A 88 6.36 4.44 -13.64
N GLN A 89 5.79 3.47 -12.90
CA GLN A 89 4.57 3.69 -12.11
C GLN A 89 4.76 4.79 -11.06
N LEU A 90 5.88 4.77 -10.33
CA LEU A 90 6.19 5.77 -9.32
C LEU A 90 6.45 7.16 -9.93
N GLU A 91 7.16 7.20 -11.07
CA GLU A 91 7.49 8.41 -11.80
C GLU A 91 6.26 9.08 -12.43
N ALA A 92 5.33 8.27 -12.94
CA ALA A 92 4.05 8.74 -13.46
C ALA A 92 3.19 9.36 -12.35
N LEU A 93 3.24 8.85 -11.12
CA LEU A 93 2.43 9.30 -9.98
C LEU A 93 3.05 10.47 -9.19
N GLY A 94 3.85 11.30 -9.86
CA GLY A 94 4.42 12.52 -9.32
C GLY A 94 5.94 12.59 -9.49
N GLY A 95 6.64 11.46 -9.36
CA GLY A 95 8.05 11.22 -9.71
C GLY A 95 9.14 12.09 -9.09
N ASN A 96 8.81 13.30 -8.64
CA ASN A 96 9.68 14.18 -7.89
C ASN A 96 8.95 14.65 -6.64
N TYR A 97 9.10 13.89 -5.54
CA TYR A 97 8.48 14.22 -4.27
C TYR A 97 9.31 15.22 -3.44
N SER A 98 10.45 15.70 -3.95
CA SER A 98 11.26 16.73 -3.26
C SER A 98 10.53 18.07 -3.11
N ASP A 99 9.58 18.33 -4.00
CA ASP A 99 8.87 19.60 -4.09
C ASP A 99 7.60 19.62 -3.24
N LEU A 100 7.30 18.53 -2.52
CA LEU A 100 6.19 18.47 -1.57
C LEU A 100 6.41 19.41 -0.39
N GLY A 101 5.32 19.80 0.28
CA GLY A 101 5.38 20.60 1.49
C GLY A 101 6.04 19.86 2.65
N GLU A 102 6.68 20.60 3.54
CA GLU A 102 7.34 20.04 4.73
C GLU A 102 6.36 19.21 5.59
N GLY A 103 6.83 18.05 6.05
CA GLY A 103 6.04 17.11 6.83
C GLY A 103 5.05 16.28 6.01
N SER A 104 5.17 16.28 4.68
CA SER A 104 4.50 15.29 3.83
C SER A 104 4.97 13.87 4.18
N CYS A 105 4.10 12.89 3.96
CA CYS A 105 4.40 11.49 4.21
C CYS A 105 3.94 10.65 3.03
N LEU A 106 4.90 9.94 2.42
CA LEU A 106 4.69 9.01 1.33
C LEU A 106 4.87 7.59 1.82
N LEU A 107 3.78 6.81 1.79
CA LEU A 107 3.77 5.39 2.11
C LEU A 107 3.73 4.61 0.79
N ILE A 108 4.76 3.79 0.55
CA ILE A 108 4.82 2.92 -0.63
C ILE A 108 4.85 1.47 -0.17
N THR A 109 3.99 0.63 -0.74
CA THR A 109 4.17 -0.82 -0.64
C THR A 109 4.69 -1.35 -1.97
N SER A 110 5.66 -2.25 -1.92
CA SER A 110 6.20 -2.91 -3.09
C SER A 110 6.65 -4.33 -2.75
N GLN A 111 6.56 -5.23 -3.73
CA GLN A 111 7.18 -6.55 -3.68
C GLN A 111 8.56 -6.55 -4.36
N ASN A 112 8.86 -5.51 -5.13
CA ASN A 112 10.07 -5.39 -5.92
C ASN A 112 11.17 -4.70 -5.10
N GLN A 113 12.19 -5.46 -4.72
CA GLN A 113 13.32 -4.95 -3.95
C GLN A 113 14.16 -3.91 -4.71
N HIS A 114 14.04 -3.82 -6.04
CA HIS A 114 14.74 -2.79 -6.82
C HIS A 114 14.15 -1.40 -6.62
N ILE A 115 12.83 -1.29 -6.39
CA ILE A 115 12.17 -0.02 -6.05
C ILE A 115 12.81 0.58 -4.80
N ARG A 116 13.15 -0.26 -3.82
CA ARG A 116 13.83 0.13 -2.58
C ARG A 116 15.11 0.93 -2.81
N LYS A 117 15.90 0.55 -3.82
CA LYS A 117 17.22 1.14 -4.08
C LYS A 117 17.13 2.41 -4.92
N LEU A 118 16.07 2.54 -5.70
CA LEU A 118 15.97 3.53 -6.77
C LEU A 118 15.02 4.69 -6.43
N ALA A 119 14.07 4.48 -5.51
CA ALA A 119 13.06 5.47 -5.14
C ALA A 119 13.52 6.55 -4.14
N ASN A 120 14.82 6.61 -3.79
CA ASN A 120 15.39 7.55 -2.81
C ASN A 120 14.52 7.75 -1.56
N VAL A 121 14.09 6.64 -0.97
CA VAL A 121 13.19 6.63 0.21
C VAL A 121 13.97 6.84 1.51
N ASP A 122 13.36 7.57 2.45
CA ASP A 122 13.97 7.86 3.76
C ASP A 122 14.13 6.60 4.61
N GLU A 123 13.11 5.74 4.64
CA GLU A 123 13.07 4.52 5.44
C GLU A 123 12.48 3.34 4.68
N VAL A 124 12.91 2.13 5.05
CA VAL A 124 12.36 0.89 4.49
C VAL A 124 12.05 -0.11 5.58
N HIS A 125 10.79 -0.53 5.62
CA HIS A 125 10.31 -1.57 6.54
C HIS A 125 10.06 -2.89 5.80
N GLU A 126 10.79 -3.94 6.18
CA GLU A 126 10.56 -5.31 5.69
C GLU A 126 9.44 -5.97 6.50
N VAL A 127 8.28 -6.18 5.88
CA VAL A 127 7.17 -6.91 6.50
C VAL A 127 7.45 -8.41 6.45
N ARG A 128 7.65 -9.01 7.62
CA ARG A 128 7.90 -10.45 7.80
C ARG A 128 6.59 -11.21 8.05
N GLY A 129 6.65 -12.53 7.91
CA GLY A 129 5.55 -13.41 8.30
C GLY A 129 5.22 -13.31 9.80
N LEU A 130 4.01 -13.73 10.16
CA LEU A 130 3.56 -13.74 11.54
C LEU A 130 4.35 -14.76 12.36
N PRO A 131 4.75 -14.39 13.59
CA PRO A 131 5.15 -15.37 14.60
C PRO A 131 4.07 -16.44 14.78
N HIS A 132 4.47 -17.68 15.08
CA HIS A 132 3.57 -18.83 15.18
C HIS A 132 2.35 -18.58 16.07
N GLU A 133 2.55 -17.89 17.20
CA GLU A 133 1.47 -17.54 18.12
C GLU A 133 0.37 -16.68 17.44
N TYR A 134 0.77 -15.63 16.72
CA TYR A 134 -0.17 -14.75 16.01
C TYR A 134 -0.75 -15.43 14.77
N ALA A 135 0.04 -16.26 14.08
CA ALA A 135 -0.45 -17.08 12.98
C ALA A 135 -1.56 -18.05 13.45
N MET A 136 -1.37 -18.66 14.62
CA MET A 136 -2.37 -19.52 15.27
C MET A 136 -3.63 -18.75 15.68
N GLN A 137 -3.48 -17.53 16.22
CA GLN A 137 -4.62 -16.68 16.55
C GLN A 137 -5.42 -16.30 15.29
N LEU A 138 -4.73 -15.92 14.21
CA LEU A 138 -5.35 -15.59 12.93
C LEU A 138 -6.07 -16.80 12.33
N PHE A 139 -5.42 -17.97 12.31
CA PHE A 139 -6.04 -19.21 11.84
C PHE A 139 -7.30 -19.54 12.62
N LYS A 140 -7.24 -19.47 13.97
CA LYS A 140 -8.42 -19.74 14.81
C LYS A 140 -9.55 -18.74 14.58
N PHE A 141 -9.20 -17.47 14.35
CA PHE A 141 -10.16 -16.43 14.03
C PHE A 141 -10.95 -16.75 12.74
N HIS A 142 -10.29 -17.29 11.72
CA HIS A 142 -10.92 -17.66 10.46
C HIS A 142 -11.60 -19.04 10.48
N ALA A 143 -10.97 -20.05 11.09
CA ALA A 143 -11.43 -21.43 11.09
C ALA A 143 -12.52 -21.71 12.14
N PHE A 144 -12.55 -20.97 13.26
CA PHE A 144 -13.47 -21.20 14.37
C PHE A 144 -14.17 -19.92 14.86
N PRO A 145 -14.94 -19.21 14.01
CA PRO A 145 -15.52 -17.91 14.32
C PRO A 145 -16.56 -17.92 15.46
N SER A 146 -17.07 -19.08 15.86
CA SER A 146 -18.18 -19.23 16.83
C SER A 146 -17.89 -20.16 18.00
N SER A 147 -16.67 -20.68 18.13
CA SER A 147 -16.33 -21.66 19.18
C SER A 147 -14.84 -21.68 19.52
N SER A 148 -14.51 -21.96 20.78
CA SER A 148 -13.15 -22.36 21.14
C SER A 148 -12.94 -23.82 20.70
N CYS A 149 -11.94 -24.05 19.84
CA CYS A 149 -11.52 -25.39 19.46
C CYS A 149 -10.87 -26.09 20.67
N SER A 150 -11.69 -26.82 21.43
CA SER A 150 -11.27 -27.53 22.65
C SER A 150 -10.90 -28.99 22.39
N ASP A 151 -11.14 -29.48 21.17
CA ASP A 151 -10.80 -30.82 20.71
C ASP A 151 -9.27 -30.95 20.51
N PRO A 152 -8.58 -31.85 21.26
CA PRO A 152 -7.14 -32.04 21.16
C PRO A 152 -6.64 -32.47 19.76
N GLU A 153 -7.42 -33.25 19.01
CA GLU A 153 -7.04 -33.70 17.66
C GLU A 153 -7.06 -32.51 16.69
N LEU A 154 -8.10 -31.68 16.77
CA LEU A 154 -8.19 -30.47 15.98
C LEU A 154 -7.13 -29.43 16.36
N GLN A 155 -6.73 -29.35 17.64
CA GLN A 155 -5.60 -28.50 18.05
C GLN A 155 -4.27 -28.97 17.46
N THR A 156 -4.04 -30.28 17.41
CA THR A 156 -2.84 -30.87 16.79
C THR A 156 -2.83 -30.56 15.29
N LEU A 157 -3.93 -30.84 14.59
CA LEU A 157 -4.07 -30.55 13.16
C LEU A 157 -3.93 -29.06 12.84
N SER A 158 -4.47 -28.18 13.69
CA SER A 158 -4.32 -26.73 13.54
C SER A 158 -2.86 -26.31 13.62
N ASN A 159 -2.07 -26.89 14.53
CA ASN A 159 -0.63 -26.60 14.62
C ASN A 159 0.12 -27.04 13.37
N ASP A 160 -0.20 -28.22 12.83
CA ASP A 160 0.44 -28.73 11.61
C ASP A 160 0.13 -27.83 10.40
N ILE A 161 -1.14 -27.41 10.24
CA ILE A 161 -1.57 -26.49 9.19
C ILE A 161 -0.85 -25.13 9.33
N VAL A 162 -0.88 -24.53 10.52
CA VAL A 162 -0.24 -23.22 10.76
C VAL A 162 1.27 -23.28 10.49
N SER A 163 1.92 -24.37 10.90
CA SER A 163 3.35 -24.60 10.64
C SER A 163 3.63 -24.71 9.14
N ALA A 164 2.77 -25.43 8.40
CA ALA A 164 2.89 -25.57 6.95
C ALA A 164 2.69 -24.23 6.20
N CYS A 165 1.84 -23.34 6.71
CA CYS A 165 1.62 -22.01 6.13
C CYS A 165 2.78 -21.03 6.37
N GLY A 166 3.76 -21.37 7.22
CA GLY A 166 5.01 -20.61 7.38
C GLY A 166 4.82 -19.17 7.86
N GLY A 167 3.74 -18.90 8.60
CA GLY A 167 3.40 -17.56 9.09
C GLY A 167 2.89 -16.59 8.02
N LEU A 168 2.51 -17.06 6.82
CA LEU A 168 1.94 -16.22 5.77
C LEU A 168 0.45 -15.95 6.05
N PRO A 169 0.03 -14.69 6.37
CA PRO A 169 -1.37 -14.38 6.67
C PRO A 169 -2.35 -14.80 5.58
N LEU A 170 -2.00 -14.65 4.30
CA LEU A 170 -2.90 -14.99 3.19
C LEU A 170 -3.18 -16.50 3.08
N ALA A 171 -2.35 -17.36 3.69
CA ALA A 171 -2.52 -18.80 3.69
C ALA A 171 -3.24 -19.33 4.95
N LEU A 172 -3.58 -18.45 5.90
CA LEU A 172 -4.20 -18.76 7.20
C LEU A 172 -5.66 -18.28 7.21
#